data_AF-A0A087UNU3-F1
#
_entry.id   AF-A0A087UNU3-F1
#
_cell.length_a   1.000
_cell.length_b   1.000
_cell.length_c   1.000
_cell.angle_alpha   90.00
_cell.angle_beta   90.00
_cell.angle_gamma   90.00
#
_symmetry.space_group_name_H-M   'P 1'
#
loop_
_entity.id
_entity.type
_entity.pdbx_description
1 polymer ?
#
loop_
_entity_poly.entity_id
_entity_poly.type
_entity_poly.pdbx_seq_one_letter_code
_entity_poly.pdbx_strand_id
1 'polypeptide(L)'
;MGGCCCCPTSSRVSSVKGDARSFPDSSYSFEGPVKDRSCTDGIFLILLSVYLIFLLVGVGIAGVRGDPRRLIYGVDEYGNICGLKNQRISGANQSGVDYSGVKYLTVSQQCTDGTCRTKKQCEK
;
A
#
# COMPACT_ATOMS: atom_id res chain seq x y z
N MET A 1 32.83 3.08 -17.44
CA MET A 1 31.69 3.91 -17.00
C MET A 1 30.65 2.96 -16.44
N GLY A 2 30.45 2.99 -15.12
CA GLY A 2 29.65 2.02 -14.39
C GLY A 2 29.94 2.22 -12.91
N GLY A 3 29.31 3.25 -12.33
CA GLY A 3 29.52 3.63 -10.94
C GLY A 3 28.88 2.61 -10.01
N CYS A 4 29.68 2.08 -9.08
CA CYS A 4 29.17 1.38 -7.92
C CYS A 4 28.48 2.39 -7.00
N CYS A 5 27.20 2.13 -6.70
CA CYS A 5 26.50 2.71 -5.57
C CYS A 5 27.14 2.26 -4.24
N CYS A 6 27.00 3.13 -3.24
CA CYS A 6 27.42 3.05 -1.83
C CYS A 6 28.85 3.57 -1.54
N CYS A 7 28.95 4.90 -1.58
CA CYS A 7 29.95 5.76 -0.90
C CYS A 7 29.84 5.66 0.66
N PRO A 8 30.64 6.39 1.47
CA PRO A 8 32.04 6.13 1.79
C PRO A 8 32.35 6.54 3.25
N THR A 9 32.11 5.72 4.27
CA THR A 9 32.67 6.06 5.59
C THR A 9 33.32 4.85 6.20
N SER A 10 34.64 4.85 6.03
CA SER A 10 35.63 4.24 6.86
C SER A 10 35.21 4.23 8.34
N SER A 11 34.67 3.11 8.78
CA SER A 11 34.83 2.65 10.15
C SER A 11 35.28 1.19 10.10
N ARG A 12 36.46 0.96 9.50
CA ARG A 12 37.25 -0.20 9.90
C ARG A 12 37.66 0.08 11.35
N VAL A 13 37.07 -0.63 12.30
CA VAL A 13 37.68 -0.78 13.63
C VAL A 13 38.94 -1.60 13.43
N SER A 14 40.10 -0.99 13.65
CA SER A 14 41.36 -1.73 13.72
C SER A 14 41.27 -2.74 14.86
N SER A 15 41.39 -4.03 14.52
CA SER A 15 41.49 -5.08 15.52
C SER A 15 42.77 -4.87 16.31
N VAL A 16 42.63 -4.81 17.64
CA VAL A 16 43.70 -4.66 18.61
C VAL A 16 44.78 -5.73 18.36
N LYS A 17 46.05 -5.30 18.31
CA LYS A 17 47.23 -6.16 18.20
C LYS A 17 47.39 -6.92 19.53
N GLY A 18 47.01 -8.19 19.55
CA GLY A 18 47.31 -9.13 20.63
C GLY A 18 48.46 -10.05 20.22
N ASP A 19 49.54 -10.03 20.99
CA ASP A 19 50.83 -10.64 20.67
C ASP A 19 50.83 -12.17 20.53
N ALA A 20 51.79 -12.62 19.72
CA ALA A 20 51.98 -13.95 19.19
C ALA A 20 52.17 -15.05 20.25
N ARG A 21 51.38 -16.12 20.15
CA ARG A 21 51.78 -17.48 20.55
C ARG A 21 51.55 -18.43 19.39
N SER A 22 52.56 -19.24 19.13
CA SER A 22 52.84 -20.03 17.94
C SER A 22 51.72 -21.00 17.54
N PHE A 23 51.26 -20.91 16.28
CA PHE A 23 50.52 -21.97 15.57
C PHE A 23 51.04 -22.09 14.13
N PRO A 24 51.15 -23.31 13.57
CA PRO A 24 51.86 -23.56 12.34
C PRO A 24 51.07 -23.12 11.10
N ASP A 25 51.87 -22.69 10.13
CA ASP A 25 51.63 -22.55 8.70
C ASP A 25 50.63 -21.51 8.16
N SER A 26 51.26 -20.45 7.68
CA SER A 26 50.93 -19.62 6.52
C SER A 26 50.30 -20.36 5.34
N SER A 27 48.97 -20.32 5.20
CA SER A 27 48.29 -20.06 3.91
C SER A 27 46.76 -20.10 3.97
N TYR A 28 46.11 -19.82 5.10
CA TYR A 28 44.65 -19.65 5.06
C TYR A 28 44.32 -18.19 4.75
N SER A 29 44.30 -17.89 3.44
CA SER A 29 43.54 -16.76 2.90
C SER A 29 42.09 -16.98 3.33
N PHE A 30 41.69 -16.38 4.46
CA PHE A 30 40.28 -16.35 4.83
C PHE A 30 39.59 -15.44 3.82
N GLU A 31 39.23 -16.04 2.70
CA GLU A 31 38.26 -15.52 1.76
C GLU A 31 36.91 -15.61 2.44
N GLY A 32 36.69 -14.68 3.38
CA GLY A 32 35.36 -14.33 3.81
C GLY A 32 34.51 -14.07 2.55
N PRO A 33 33.20 -14.31 2.59
CA PRO A 33 32.33 -14.47 1.41
C PRO A 33 32.11 -13.19 0.56
N VAL A 34 33.14 -12.38 0.31
CA VAL A 34 33.09 -11.02 -0.21
C VAL A 34 34.11 -10.84 -1.35
N LYS A 35 34.39 -11.89 -2.13
CA LYS A 35 35.30 -11.76 -3.28
C LYS A 35 34.56 -11.54 -4.60
N ASP A 36 33.33 -12.08 -4.74
CA ASP A 36 32.54 -11.98 -5.98
C ASP A 36 31.05 -11.73 -5.70
N ARG A 37 30.72 -10.58 -5.11
CA ARG A 37 29.31 -10.17 -4.99
C ARG A 37 28.92 -9.38 -6.23
N SER A 38 28.47 -10.08 -7.27
CA SER A 38 27.75 -9.43 -8.38
C SER A 38 26.46 -8.82 -7.84
N CYS A 39 26.16 -7.58 -8.20
CA CYS A 39 24.99 -6.87 -7.69
C CYS A 39 23.72 -7.52 -8.27
N THR A 40 23.10 -8.43 -7.53
CA THR A 40 21.83 -9.09 -7.89
C THR A 40 20.63 -8.13 -7.95
N ASP A 41 20.82 -6.81 -7.78
CA ASP A 41 19.74 -5.82 -7.67
C ASP A 41 19.14 -5.39 -9.03
N GLY A 42 19.86 -5.55 -10.15
CA GLY A 42 19.39 -5.06 -11.45
C GLY A 42 18.11 -5.74 -11.94
N ILE A 43 18.06 -7.07 -11.90
CA ILE A 43 16.90 -7.85 -12.37
C ILE A 43 15.69 -7.59 -11.48
N PHE A 44 15.88 -7.56 -10.16
CA PHE A 44 14.77 -7.31 -9.21
C PHE A 44 14.23 -5.88 -9.31
N LEU A 45 15.07 -4.88 -9.52
CA LEU A 45 14.62 -3.50 -9.76
C LEU A 45 13.79 -3.39 -11.05
N ILE A 46 14.19 -4.07 -12.13
CA ILE A 46 13.42 -4.08 -13.38
C ILE A 46 12.05 -4.72 -13.15
N LEU A 47 12.00 -5.91 -12.52
CA LEU A 47 10.75 -6.59 -12.22
C LEU A 47 9.84 -5.74 -11.32
N LEU A 48 10.40 -5.09 -10.29
CA LEU A 48 9.67 -4.18 -9.42
C LEU A 48 9.11 -2.99 -10.20
N SER A 49 9.89 -2.40 -11.11
CA SER A 49 9.45 -1.26 -11.92
C SER A 49 8.26 -1.62 -12.83
N VAL A 50 8.31 -2.80 -13.48
CA VAL A 50 7.21 -3.29 -14.33
C VAL A 50 5.95 -3.53 -13.50
N TYR A 51 6.10 -4.12 -12.31
CA TYR A 51 4.97 -4.34 -11.40
C TYR A 51 4.32 -3.03 -10.96
N LEU A 52 5.12 -2.02 -10.59
CA LEU A 52 4.60 -0.70 -10.22
C LEU A 52 3.84 -0.03 -11.37
N ILE A 53 4.36 -0.11 -12.60
CA ILE A 53 3.67 0.43 -13.78
C ILE A 53 2.33 -0.29 -13.98
N PHE A 54 2.30 -1.61 -13.86
CA PHE A 54 1.06 -2.39 -13.96
C PHE A 54 0.03 -1.97 -12.90
N LEU A 55 0.46 -1.75 -11.66
CA LEU A 55 -0.41 -1.23 -10.60
C LEU A 55 -0.95 0.17 -10.92
N LEU A 56 -0.10 1.08 -11.39
CA LEU A 56 -0.53 2.43 -11.76
C LEU A 56 -1.57 2.41 -12.88
N VAL A 57 -1.37 1.56 -13.89
CA VAL A 57 -2.35 1.35 -14.97
C VAL A 57 -3.66 0.79 -14.41
N GLY A 58 -3.58 -0.21 -13.51
CA GLY A 58 -4.75 -0.79 -12.86
C GLY A 58 -5.57 0.24 -12.07
N VAL A 59 -4.90 1.09 -11.28
CA VAL A 59 -5.54 2.19 -10.54
C VAL A 59 -6.15 3.21 -11.50
N GLY A 60 -5.46 3.55 -12.59
CA GLY A 60 -5.99 4.45 -13.62
C GLY A 60 -7.27 3.92 -14.25
N ILE A 61 -7.29 2.64 -14.65
CA ILE A 61 -8.49 1.99 -15.22
C ILE A 61 -9.62 1.95 -14.18
N ALA A 62 -9.31 1.61 -12.92
CA ALA A 62 -10.29 1.58 -11.84
C ALA A 62 -10.87 2.96 -11.55
N GLY A 63 -10.09 4.03 -11.67
CA GLY A 63 -10.56 5.41 -11.50
C GLY A 63 -11.45 5.90 -12.64
N VAL A 64 -11.13 5.54 -13.90
CA VAL A 64 -11.90 5.97 -15.08
C VAL A 64 -13.19 5.17 -15.25
N ARG A 65 -13.15 3.85 -15.05
CA ARG A 65 -14.32 2.97 -15.22
C ARG A 65 -15.12 2.80 -13.93
N GLY A 66 -14.48 2.95 -12.78
CA GLY A 66 -15.14 2.87 -11.48
C GLY A 66 -15.69 4.22 -11.03
N ASP A 67 -16.30 4.21 -9.85
CA ASP A 67 -16.77 5.42 -9.17
C ASP A 67 -15.98 5.62 -7.87
N PRO A 68 -14.89 6.44 -7.89
CA PRO A 68 -14.07 6.68 -6.70
C PRO A 68 -14.83 7.42 -5.60
N ARG A 69 -15.97 8.06 -5.91
CA ARG A 69 -16.78 8.79 -4.94
C ARG A 69 -17.36 7.85 -3.89
N ARG A 70 -17.64 6.59 -4.26
CA ARG A 70 -18.09 5.55 -3.32
C ARG A 70 -17.05 5.15 -2.27
N LEU A 71 -15.76 5.42 -2.51
CA LEU A 71 -14.70 5.19 -1.51
C LEU A 71 -14.54 6.38 -0.56
N ILE A 72 -14.71 7.59 -1.07
CA ILE A 72 -14.51 8.82 -0.31
C ILE A 72 -15.72 9.15 0.57
N TYR A 73 -16.92 8.86 0.08
CA TYR A 73 -18.19 9.19 0.73
C TYR A 73 -18.93 7.94 1.20
N GLY A 74 -19.66 8.08 2.31
CA GLY A 74 -20.51 7.00 2.82
C GLY A 74 -21.72 6.72 1.92
N VAL A 75 -22.17 5.47 1.93
CA VAL A 75 -23.33 4.99 1.18
C VAL A 75 -24.40 4.49 2.14
N ASP A 76 -25.65 4.90 1.90
CA ASP A 76 -26.82 4.44 2.66
C ASP A 76 -27.26 3.01 2.26
N GLU A 77 -28.33 2.51 2.88
CA GLU A 77 -28.89 1.18 2.55
C GLU A 77 -29.49 1.07 1.14
N TYR A 78 -29.76 2.20 0.49
CA TYR A 78 -30.40 2.28 -0.82
C TYR A 78 -29.41 2.55 -1.96
N GLY A 79 -28.11 2.62 -1.65
CA GLY A 79 -27.05 2.83 -2.61
C GLY A 79 -26.79 4.29 -2.97
N ASN A 80 -27.36 5.23 -2.23
CA ASN A 80 -27.15 6.66 -2.39
C ASN A 80 -25.89 7.10 -1.65
N ILE A 81 -25.12 7.99 -2.27
CA ILE A 81 -23.89 8.57 -1.74
C ILE A 81 -24.23 9.85 -0.97
N CYS A 82 -23.76 9.97 0.28
CA CYS A 82 -23.95 11.18 1.09
C CYS A 82 -23.09 12.35 0.55
N GLY A 83 -23.62 13.57 0.58
CA GLY A 83 -22.94 14.78 0.10
C GLY A 83 -22.99 14.98 -1.42
N LEU A 84 -23.71 14.13 -2.16
CA LEU A 84 -23.79 14.18 -3.62
C LEU A 84 -25.22 14.05 -4.13
N LYS A 85 -25.43 14.47 -5.38
CA LYS A 85 -26.67 14.23 -6.12
C LYS A 85 -26.64 12.83 -6.71
N ASN A 86 -27.57 11.97 -6.30
CA ASN A 86 -27.65 10.59 -6.78
C ASN A 86 -28.56 10.50 -8.01
N GLN A 87 -28.21 9.59 -8.94
CA GLN A 87 -29.09 9.27 -10.06
C GLN A 87 -30.09 8.19 -9.67
N ARG A 88 -31.34 8.32 -10.14
CA ARG A 88 -32.38 7.34 -9.87
C ARG A 88 -32.11 6.06 -10.66
N ILE A 89 -32.16 4.93 -9.99
CA ILE A 89 -32.00 3.60 -10.60
C ILE A 89 -33.40 3.02 -10.82
N SER A 90 -33.69 2.57 -12.05
CA SER A 90 -34.97 1.95 -12.39
C SER A 90 -35.18 0.67 -11.57
N GLY A 91 -36.27 0.62 -10.79
CA GLY A 91 -36.60 -0.53 -9.93
C GLY A 91 -36.18 -0.41 -8.46
N ALA A 92 -35.47 0.65 -8.07
CA ALA A 92 -35.10 0.90 -6.67
C ALA A 92 -35.89 2.08 -6.09
N ASN A 93 -36.81 1.77 -5.16
CA ASN A 93 -37.86 2.68 -4.70
C ASN A 93 -37.32 3.95 -3.98
N GLN A 94 -36.14 3.86 -3.35
CA GLN A 94 -35.50 4.97 -2.61
C GLN A 94 -34.12 5.39 -3.17
N SER A 95 -33.83 5.02 -4.41
CA SER A 95 -32.60 5.47 -5.09
C SER A 95 -32.78 6.87 -5.71
N GLY A 96 -31.70 7.63 -5.83
CA GLY A 96 -31.69 8.91 -6.52
C GLY A 96 -32.07 10.12 -5.66
N VAL A 97 -31.96 10.00 -4.34
CA VAL A 97 -32.20 11.13 -3.42
C VAL A 97 -31.03 12.12 -3.49
N ASP A 98 -31.33 13.42 -3.51
CA ASP A 98 -30.31 14.49 -3.48
C ASP A 98 -29.79 14.67 -2.05
N TYR A 99 -28.58 14.18 -1.79
CA TYR A 99 -27.91 14.29 -0.50
C TYR A 99 -26.80 15.36 -0.49
N SER A 100 -26.81 16.30 -1.45
CA SER A 100 -25.80 17.37 -1.51
C SER A 100 -25.68 18.21 -0.22
N GLY A 101 -26.77 18.34 0.55
CA GLY A 101 -26.80 19.07 1.82
C GLY A 101 -26.42 18.27 3.08
N VAL A 102 -26.21 16.95 2.97
CA VAL A 102 -25.94 16.06 4.12
C VAL A 102 -24.73 15.17 3.82
N LYS A 103 -23.60 15.50 4.44
CA LYS A 103 -22.29 14.91 4.09
C LYS A 103 -21.97 13.64 4.89
N TYR A 104 -22.52 13.51 6.10
CA TYR A 104 -22.12 12.47 7.02
C TYR A 104 -23.03 11.25 6.92
N LEU A 105 -22.44 10.07 7.12
CA LEU A 105 -23.16 8.81 7.22
C LEU A 105 -23.30 8.45 8.69
N THR A 106 -24.52 8.37 9.17
CA THR A 106 -24.84 7.87 10.51
C THR A 106 -25.04 6.36 10.45
N VAL A 107 -24.35 5.66 11.34
CA VAL A 107 -24.49 4.21 11.53
C VAL A 107 -25.15 4.00 12.88
N SER A 108 -26.43 3.62 12.87
CA SER A 108 -27.23 3.39 14.07
C SER A 108 -27.72 1.94 14.10
N GLN A 109 -27.93 1.40 15.30
CA GLN A 109 -28.63 0.11 15.44
C GLN A 109 -30.12 0.37 15.65
N GLN A 110 -30.94 -0.12 14.74
CA GLN A 110 -32.38 -0.08 14.85
C GLN A 110 -32.87 -1.48 15.23
N CYS A 111 -33.56 -1.59 16.36
CA CYS A 111 -34.16 -2.84 16.80
C CYS A 111 -35.69 -2.75 16.65
N THR A 112 -36.27 -3.69 15.92
CA THR A 112 -37.72 -3.85 15.71
C THR A 112 -38.07 -5.33 15.84
N ASP A 113 -39.08 -5.66 16.65
CA ASP A 113 -39.55 -7.02 16.92
C ASP A 113 -38.43 -8.03 17.26
N GLY A 114 -37.55 -7.65 18.20
CA GLY A 114 -36.44 -8.49 18.65
C GLY A 114 -35.29 -8.67 17.64
N THR A 115 -35.40 -8.08 16.45
CA THR A 115 -34.35 -8.11 15.43
C THR A 115 -33.64 -6.76 15.35
N CYS A 116 -32.34 -6.74 15.64
CA CYS A 116 -31.52 -5.54 15.50
C CYS A 116 -30.78 -5.56 14.15
N ARG A 117 -30.91 -4.47 13.38
CA ARG A 117 -30.16 -4.25 12.15
C ARG A 117 -29.38 -2.95 12.24
N THR A 118 -28.21 -2.94 11.61
CA THR A 118 -27.43 -1.73 11.49
C THR A 118 -28.01 -0.90 10.35
N LYS A 119 -28.66 0.20 10.68
CA LYS A 119 -29.14 1.22 9.75
C LYS A 119 -27.99 2.14 9.36
N LYS A 120 -27.86 2.40 8.06
CA LYS A 120 -26.92 3.38 7.50
C LYS A 120 -27.70 4.45 6.76
N GLN A 121 -27.62 5.69 7.22
CA GLN A 121 -28.39 6.79 6.64
C GLN A 121 -27.57 8.07 6.55
N CYS A 122 -27.76 8.84 5.48
CA CYS A 122 -27.15 10.15 5.34
C CYS A 122 -27.84 11.16 6.24
N GLU A 123 -27.08 11.85 7.07
CA GLU A 123 -27.56 12.86 8.02
C GLU A 123 -26.62 14.08 8.04
N LYS A 124 -27.09 15.16 8.66
CA LYS A 124 -26.40 16.45 8.69
C LYS A 124 -25.27 16.50 9.71
#